data_AF-A0A3S0WJJ4-F1
#
_entry.id   AF-A0A3S0WJJ4-F1
#
_cell.length_a   1.000
_cell.length_b   1.000
_cell.length_c   1.000
_cell.angle_alpha   90.00
_cell.angle_beta   90.00
_cell.angle_gamma   90.00
#
_symmetry.space_group_name_H-M   'P 1'
#
loop_
_entity.id
_entity.type
_entity.pdbx_description
1 polymer ?
#
loop_
_entity_poly.entity_id
_entity_poly.type
_entity_poly.pdbx_seq_one_letter_code
_entity_poly.pdbx_strand_id
1 'polypeptide(L)'
;MAAVFLAGVPVTAHAVSPPTPAWPKEHFDPQPAAGDFTLPMPCGGRMVFRRIDTFVGNNWLADQQTRMGYADEARASSEDLRFGRIVGGFSESGKPDRRYYYIGKYEVSLAQYDAVMGKSCEAKGPEGALPKEDSGWFDAVAFTQRYTEWLLKNERAALPQEDNVPGIIRLPTEAEWEFAARGGTKIMPSQEVGRVFPMDGAIGDYAWVGSPDSCNGQSQYIGTLKPNPLGLHDVLGNVGEIVLEPYQATAPGRLHGQVGGFVVRGGSCLTSELDVRSAERHEEPLYDLADGMARRAPFTGLRVVIGGVVGTSQSRISAFATAASSRAAPSGEAPAGATLATVTRALAAEADRPAVADRLNKLASEIGAEMTRRNEIEANGARMAVMSGAILMRNYRQEMNEGDRLEAILPAVAEGNRAQYAKSIEMWRNRARLSGEAYLSLLIEATDNFGPDLLRAQLPRVASAFSYDGSAGLVKMIARFVEQSTRYRAHPPQELNDFLKEATRPL
;
A
#
# COMPACT_ATOMS: atom_id res chain seq x y z
N MET A 1 55.76 -22.92 61.89
CA MET A 1 55.76 -22.26 60.57
C MET A 1 55.29 -23.27 59.54
N ALA A 2 54.00 -23.23 59.18
CA ALA A 2 53.42 -24.07 58.13
C ALA A 2 52.79 -23.14 57.10
N ALA A 3 53.32 -23.13 55.88
CA ALA A 3 52.86 -22.29 54.79
C ALA A 3 51.69 -22.98 54.08
N VAL A 4 50.55 -22.30 54.04
CA VAL A 4 49.36 -22.71 53.29
C VAL A 4 49.52 -22.24 51.84
N PHE A 5 49.60 -23.18 50.90
CA PHE A 5 49.54 -22.89 49.46
C PHE A 5 48.07 -22.72 49.03
N LEU A 6 47.71 -21.51 48.61
CA LEU A 6 46.45 -21.23 47.93
C LEU A 6 46.57 -21.65 46.46
N ALA A 7 45.85 -22.69 46.06
CA ALA A 7 45.69 -23.08 44.66
C ALA A 7 44.70 -22.11 43.97
N GLY A 8 45.18 -21.37 42.98
CA GLY A 8 44.35 -20.52 42.13
C GLY A 8 43.49 -21.34 41.18
N VAL A 9 42.18 -21.08 41.16
CA VAL A 9 41.25 -21.61 40.16
C VAL A 9 41.51 -20.90 38.83
N PRO A 10 41.72 -21.61 37.71
CA PRO A 10 41.89 -20.97 36.41
C PRO A 10 40.55 -20.38 35.96
N VAL A 11 40.51 -19.07 35.79
CA VAL A 11 39.42 -18.38 35.09
C VAL A 11 39.54 -18.75 33.62
N THR A 12 38.66 -19.61 33.12
CA THR A 12 38.52 -19.85 31.69
C THR A 12 37.97 -18.59 31.04
N ALA A 13 38.84 -17.86 30.34
CA ALA A 13 38.43 -16.80 29.43
C ALA A 13 37.43 -17.41 28.43
N HIS A 14 36.19 -16.91 28.43
CA HIS A 14 35.24 -17.24 27.39
C HIS A 14 35.82 -16.70 26.08
N ALA A 15 36.22 -17.60 25.18
CA ALA A 15 36.60 -17.24 23.83
C ALA A 15 35.40 -16.52 23.20
N VAL A 16 35.54 -15.22 22.97
CA VAL A 16 34.61 -14.45 22.15
C VAL A 16 34.75 -15.03 20.75
N SER A 17 33.74 -15.78 20.31
CA SER A 17 33.68 -16.25 18.91
C SER A 17 33.86 -15.05 17.98
N PRO A 18 34.69 -15.16 16.93
CA PRO A 18 34.87 -14.06 16.00
C PRO A 18 33.52 -13.65 15.40
N PRO A 19 33.29 -12.35 15.13
CA PRO A 19 32.05 -11.89 14.53
C PRO A 19 31.83 -12.61 13.20
N THR A 20 30.64 -13.19 13.02
CA THR A 20 30.28 -13.86 11.76
C THR A 20 30.36 -12.85 10.62
N PRO A 21 31.05 -13.16 9.51
CA PRO A 21 31.19 -12.23 8.39
C PRO A 21 29.81 -11.91 7.78
N ALA A 22 29.62 -10.64 7.41
CA ALA A 22 28.40 -10.19 6.75
C ALA A 22 28.25 -10.86 5.38
N TRP A 23 27.00 -11.14 4.98
CA TRP A 23 26.73 -11.71 3.66
C TRP A 23 27.06 -10.71 2.54
N PRO A 24 27.53 -11.19 1.37
CA PRO A 24 27.59 -10.37 0.16
C PRO A 24 26.22 -9.76 -0.16
N LYS A 25 26.21 -8.50 -0.63
CA LYS A 25 24.97 -7.74 -0.80
C LYS A 25 24.04 -8.38 -1.82
N GLU A 26 24.60 -8.86 -2.91
CA GLU A 26 23.95 -9.57 -4.00
C GLU A 26 23.15 -10.80 -3.55
N HIS A 27 23.47 -11.40 -2.40
CA HIS A 27 22.78 -12.59 -1.89
C HIS A 27 21.47 -12.27 -1.13
N PHE A 28 21.24 -11.01 -0.76
CA PHE A 28 20.02 -10.59 -0.04
C PHE A 28 19.36 -9.33 -0.63
N ASP A 29 20.05 -8.59 -1.49
CA ASP A 29 19.59 -7.38 -2.19
C ASP A 29 20.19 -7.28 -3.60
N PRO A 30 19.78 -8.16 -4.53
CA PRO A 30 20.27 -8.16 -5.91
C PRO A 30 19.88 -6.91 -6.71
N GLN A 31 18.86 -6.14 -6.29
CA GLN A 31 18.36 -4.95 -7.00
C GLN A 31 18.24 -3.73 -6.09
N PRO A 32 19.33 -3.19 -5.53
CA PRO A 32 19.26 -2.12 -4.53
C PRO A 32 18.47 -0.90 -5.01
N ALA A 33 17.60 -0.37 -4.14
CA ALA A 33 16.74 0.76 -4.48
C ALA A 33 16.74 1.82 -3.36
N ALA A 34 16.52 3.08 -3.75
CA ALA A 34 16.34 4.17 -2.79
C ALA A 34 15.14 3.88 -1.86
N GLY A 35 15.32 4.11 -0.56
CA GLY A 35 14.29 3.87 0.46
C GLY A 35 14.21 2.42 0.97
N ASP A 36 15.15 1.55 0.59
CA ASP A 36 15.25 0.21 1.16
C ASP A 36 15.48 0.26 2.67
N PHE A 37 14.71 -0.52 3.41
CA PHE A 37 14.83 -0.70 4.85
C PHE A 37 15.38 -2.09 5.13
N THR A 38 16.55 -2.20 5.79
CA THR A 38 17.22 -3.48 5.95
C THR A 38 17.33 -3.88 7.41
N LEU A 39 16.84 -5.08 7.74
CA LEU A 39 17.01 -5.68 9.06
C LEU A 39 18.16 -6.69 9.07
N PRO A 40 18.93 -6.75 10.16
CA PRO A 40 19.92 -7.80 10.39
C PRO A 40 19.24 -9.14 10.66
N MET A 41 19.94 -10.24 10.38
CA MET A 41 19.52 -11.62 10.64
C MET A 41 20.64 -12.38 11.37
N PRO A 42 20.35 -13.56 11.94
CA PRO A 42 21.41 -14.47 12.38
C PRO A 42 22.46 -14.72 11.30
N CYS A 43 23.64 -15.17 11.74
CA CYS A 43 24.75 -15.54 10.85
C CYS A 43 25.28 -14.41 9.93
N GLY A 44 25.10 -13.14 10.31
CA GLY A 44 25.54 -12.00 9.50
C GLY A 44 24.66 -11.71 8.28
N GLY A 45 23.51 -12.38 8.18
CA GLY A 45 22.54 -12.18 7.10
C GLY A 45 21.73 -10.90 7.24
N ARG A 46 20.98 -10.58 6.17
CA ARG A 46 20.14 -9.39 6.11
C ARG A 46 18.87 -9.67 5.30
N MET A 47 17.82 -8.92 5.60
CA MET A 47 16.56 -8.93 4.84
C MET A 47 16.13 -7.51 4.51
N VAL A 48 15.76 -7.28 3.26
CA VAL A 48 15.34 -5.96 2.76
C VAL A 48 13.84 -5.86 2.67
N PHE A 49 13.32 -4.71 3.06
CA PHE A 49 11.91 -4.36 3.07
C PHE A 49 11.67 -3.04 2.33
N ARG A 50 10.45 -2.89 1.82
CA ARG A 50 9.94 -1.63 1.25
C ARG A 50 8.86 -1.06 2.17
N ARG A 51 8.87 0.26 2.35
CA ARG A 51 7.83 1.00 3.07
C ARG A 51 6.59 1.09 2.18
N ILE A 52 5.44 0.68 2.73
CA ILE A 52 4.12 0.79 2.09
C ILE A 52 3.29 1.80 2.88
N ASP A 53 3.04 2.97 2.29
CA ASP A 53 2.19 4.00 2.90
C ASP A 53 0.71 3.64 2.74
N THR A 54 -0.05 3.85 3.81
CA THR A 54 -1.52 3.82 3.88
C THR A 54 -1.99 5.20 4.32
N PHE A 55 -2.54 5.97 3.42
CA PHE A 55 -3.03 7.31 3.76
C PHE A 55 -4.44 7.18 4.31
N VAL A 56 -4.70 7.72 5.49
CA VAL A 56 -5.98 7.54 6.20
C VAL A 56 -6.42 8.87 6.80
N GLY A 57 -7.68 8.93 7.26
CA GLY A 57 -8.18 10.12 7.96
C GLY A 57 -7.40 10.42 9.25
N ASN A 58 -7.64 11.60 9.81
CA ASN A 58 -6.94 12.14 10.99
C ASN A 58 -7.33 11.51 12.34
N ASN A 59 -7.91 10.30 12.34
CA ASN A 59 -8.29 9.58 13.56
C ASN A 59 -7.75 8.14 13.53
N TRP A 60 -7.53 7.56 14.71
CA TRP A 60 -6.88 6.26 14.84
C TRP A 60 -7.71 5.08 14.31
N LEU A 61 -9.05 5.21 14.27
CA LEU A 61 -9.94 4.22 13.65
C LEU A 61 -10.07 4.37 12.14
N ALA A 62 -9.52 5.44 11.55
CA ALA A 62 -9.56 5.58 10.11
C ALA A 62 -8.79 4.44 9.46
N ASP A 63 -9.30 3.92 8.37
CA ASP A 63 -8.63 2.92 7.55
C ASP A 63 -8.70 3.35 6.09
N GLN A 64 -7.90 2.70 5.26
CA GLN A 64 -7.96 2.87 3.83
C GLN A 64 -8.81 1.74 3.27
N GLN A 65 -9.92 2.10 2.63
CA GLN A 65 -10.65 1.17 1.79
C GLN A 65 -9.85 0.89 0.52
N THR A 66 -9.64 -0.38 0.20
CA THR A 66 -8.99 -0.80 -1.04
C THR A 66 -9.89 -1.77 -1.77
N ARG A 67 -9.99 -1.63 -3.09
CA ARG A 67 -10.67 -2.61 -3.91
C ARG A 67 -9.78 -3.84 -4.06
N MET A 68 -10.37 -5.01 -3.90
CA MET A 68 -9.72 -6.30 -4.02
C MET A 68 -10.51 -7.19 -4.96
N GLY A 69 -9.86 -8.26 -5.44
CA GLY A 69 -10.46 -9.21 -6.36
C GLY A 69 -10.35 -8.80 -7.83
N TYR A 70 -10.92 -9.63 -8.69
CA TYR A 70 -10.95 -9.45 -10.12
C TYR A 70 -12.31 -9.91 -10.65
N ALA A 71 -12.97 -9.06 -11.44
CA ALA A 71 -14.30 -9.35 -11.97
C ALA A 71 -14.21 -10.40 -13.08
N ASP A 72 -14.35 -11.66 -12.70
CA ASP A 72 -14.40 -12.80 -13.61
C ASP A 72 -15.45 -13.80 -13.10
N GLU A 73 -16.51 -14.01 -13.87
CA GLU A 73 -17.62 -14.89 -13.51
C GLU A 73 -17.17 -16.32 -13.25
N ALA A 74 -16.13 -16.81 -13.96
CA ALA A 74 -15.62 -18.16 -13.78
C ALA A 74 -14.91 -18.36 -12.43
N ARG A 75 -14.48 -17.27 -11.80
CA ARG A 75 -13.68 -17.26 -10.56
C ARG A 75 -14.36 -16.49 -9.43
N ALA A 76 -15.64 -16.14 -9.58
CA ALA A 76 -16.35 -15.31 -8.61
C ALA A 76 -16.53 -15.97 -7.23
N SER A 77 -16.35 -17.28 -7.10
CA SER A 77 -16.36 -17.99 -5.82
C SER A 77 -15.03 -17.90 -5.05
N SER A 78 -13.94 -17.50 -5.70
CA SER A 78 -12.62 -17.34 -5.07
C SER A 78 -12.09 -15.91 -5.12
N GLU A 79 -12.37 -15.13 -6.17
CA GLU A 79 -11.68 -13.86 -6.48
C GLU A 79 -12.63 -12.65 -6.72
N ASP A 80 -13.93 -12.75 -6.43
CA ASP A 80 -14.89 -11.67 -6.77
C ASP A 80 -14.53 -10.32 -6.12
N LEU A 81 -14.98 -9.24 -6.77
CA LEU A 81 -14.75 -7.88 -6.34
C LEU A 81 -15.32 -7.63 -4.94
N ARG A 82 -14.45 -7.18 -4.05
CA ARG A 82 -14.79 -6.82 -2.67
C ARG A 82 -13.98 -5.63 -2.21
N PHE A 83 -14.39 -5.04 -1.09
CA PHE A 83 -13.60 -4.01 -0.43
C PHE A 83 -12.89 -4.59 0.78
N GLY A 84 -11.57 -4.46 0.80
CA GLY A 84 -10.73 -4.66 1.97
C GLY A 84 -10.54 -3.36 2.73
N ARG A 85 -10.12 -3.47 3.99
CA ARG A 85 -9.66 -2.35 4.82
C ARG A 85 -8.20 -2.59 5.16
N ILE A 86 -7.36 -1.58 5.00
CA ILE A 86 -5.94 -1.67 5.30
C ILE A 86 -5.49 -0.41 6.04
N VAL A 87 -4.60 -0.59 7.01
CA VAL A 87 -3.90 0.51 7.63
C VAL A 87 -2.58 0.03 8.23
N GLY A 88 -1.51 0.79 8.01
CA GLY A 88 -0.19 0.49 8.55
C GLY A 88 -0.13 0.65 10.07
N GLY A 89 0.73 -0.15 10.70
CA GLY A 89 0.92 -0.14 12.16
C GLY A 89 1.81 1.00 12.68
N PHE A 90 2.58 1.65 11.80
CA PHE A 90 3.46 2.78 12.14
C PHE A 90 2.91 4.08 11.57
N SER A 91 3.35 5.20 12.13
CA SER A 91 2.91 6.55 11.77
C SER A 91 4.09 7.50 11.61
N GLU A 92 3.99 8.41 10.64
CA GLU A 92 5.04 9.39 10.41
C GLU A 92 5.06 10.43 11.54
N SER A 93 6.07 10.35 12.42
CA SER A 93 6.21 11.26 13.58
C SER A 93 4.95 11.30 14.47
N GLY A 94 4.28 10.16 14.67
CA GLY A 94 3.07 10.06 15.50
C GLY A 94 1.79 10.59 14.84
N LYS A 95 1.82 10.91 13.53
CA LYS A 95 0.67 11.49 12.81
C LYS A 95 -0.31 10.40 12.32
N PRO A 96 -1.55 10.35 12.84
CA PRO A 96 -2.48 9.25 12.56
C PRO A 96 -2.99 9.19 11.11
N ASP A 97 -2.89 10.29 10.35
CA ASP A 97 -3.29 10.39 8.94
C ASP A 97 -2.22 9.83 7.96
N ARG A 98 -1.00 9.59 8.44
CA ARG A 98 0.13 9.12 7.63
C ARG A 98 0.70 7.82 8.20
N ARG A 99 -0.02 6.72 7.95
CA ARG A 99 0.34 5.39 8.45
C ARG A 99 1.07 4.56 7.40
N TYR A 100 1.89 3.62 7.84
CA TYR A 100 2.65 2.74 6.95
C TYR A 100 3.01 1.41 7.63
N TYR A 101 3.37 0.42 6.82
CA TYR A 101 3.99 -0.83 7.24
C TYR A 101 5.17 -1.13 6.31
N TYR A 102 5.96 -2.15 6.64
CA TYR A 102 7.02 -2.62 5.76
C TYR A 102 6.68 -4.02 5.25
N ILE A 103 6.98 -4.31 3.98
CA ILE A 103 6.86 -5.64 3.39
C ILE A 103 8.18 -6.05 2.78
N GLY A 104 8.53 -7.34 2.86
CA GLY A 104 9.75 -7.89 2.27
C GLY A 104 9.84 -7.53 0.80
N LYS A 105 11.01 -7.05 0.37
CA LYS A 105 11.25 -6.65 -1.02
C LYS A 105 11.24 -7.83 -1.98
N TYR A 106 11.67 -8.98 -1.48
CA TYR A 106 11.71 -10.28 -2.13
C TYR A 106 10.95 -11.32 -1.30
N GLU A 107 10.72 -12.49 -1.88
CA GLU A 107 10.38 -13.70 -1.14
C GLU A 107 11.51 -14.04 -0.14
N VAL A 108 11.18 -14.76 0.94
CA VAL A 108 12.20 -15.25 1.88
C VAL A 108 13.05 -16.30 1.19
N SER A 109 14.36 -16.07 1.13
CA SER A 109 15.29 -17.00 0.46
C SER A 109 15.62 -18.24 1.30
N LEU A 110 16.12 -19.28 0.64
CA LEU A 110 16.63 -20.50 1.26
C LEU A 110 17.72 -20.26 2.29
N ALA A 111 18.60 -19.28 2.09
CA ALA A 111 19.62 -18.90 3.07
C ALA A 111 19.02 -18.15 4.26
N GLN A 112 18.11 -17.20 3.98
CA GLN A 112 17.42 -16.43 5.03
C GLN A 112 16.60 -17.33 5.96
N TYR A 113 15.87 -18.29 5.38
CA TYR A 113 15.10 -19.27 6.14
C TYR A 113 15.99 -20.10 7.06
N ASP A 114 17.06 -20.69 6.54
CA ASP A 114 17.93 -21.57 7.32
C ASP A 114 18.68 -20.84 8.44
N ALA A 115 19.06 -19.58 8.22
CA ALA A 115 19.70 -18.75 9.23
C ALA A 115 18.75 -18.48 10.43
N VAL A 116 17.48 -18.15 10.17
CA VAL A 116 16.48 -17.91 11.23
C VAL A 116 16.07 -19.20 11.93
N MET A 117 15.93 -20.29 11.17
CA MET A 117 15.52 -21.58 11.73
C MET A 117 16.66 -22.30 12.45
N GLY A 118 17.89 -21.75 12.43
CA GLY A 118 19.05 -22.29 13.13
C GLY A 118 19.55 -23.60 12.52
N LYS A 119 19.33 -23.80 11.22
CA LYS A 119 19.75 -25.02 10.50
C LYS A 119 21.20 -24.97 10.05
N SER A 120 21.65 -23.82 9.52
CA SER A 120 23.04 -23.62 9.10
C SER A 120 23.39 -22.14 9.02
N CYS A 121 24.64 -21.80 9.36
CA CYS A 121 25.26 -20.50 9.07
C CYS A 121 26.26 -20.58 7.90
N GLU A 122 26.35 -21.72 7.22
CA GLU A 122 27.26 -21.91 6.09
C GLU A 122 26.73 -21.17 4.84
N ALA A 123 27.66 -20.58 4.09
CA ALA A 123 27.32 -19.89 2.86
C ALA A 123 26.82 -20.88 1.81
N LYS A 124 25.53 -20.84 1.47
CA LYS A 124 24.88 -21.70 0.47
C LYS A 124 25.28 -21.42 -1.00
N GLY A 125 26.36 -20.68 -1.24
CA GLY A 125 26.69 -20.17 -2.57
C GLY A 125 25.50 -19.39 -3.20
N PRO A 126 25.42 -19.32 -4.54
CA PRO A 126 24.32 -18.64 -5.24
C PRO A 126 22.94 -19.24 -4.94
N GLU A 127 22.84 -20.57 -4.76
CA GLU A 127 21.58 -21.28 -4.50
C GLU A 127 20.86 -20.79 -3.23
N GLY A 128 21.58 -20.17 -2.30
CA GLY A 128 21.00 -19.52 -1.13
C GLY A 128 20.01 -18.40 -1.45
N ALA A 129 20.05 -17.84 -2.66
CA ALA A 129 19.15 -16.79 -3.15
C ALA A 129 17.91 -17.33 -3.88
N LEU A 130 17.76 -18.65 -4.02
CA LEU A 130 16.47 -19.23 -4.43
C LEU A 130 15.42 -19.02 -3.32
N PRO A 131 14.14 -18.84 -3.66
CA PRO A 131 13.08 -18.70 -2.66
C PRO A 131 12.96 -19.99 -1.85
N LYS A 132 12.60 -19.85 -0.56
CA LYS A 132 12.23 -21.01 0.24
C LYS A 132 10.84 -21.48 -0.20
N GLU A 133 10.79 -22.56 -0.97
CA GLU A 133 9.57 -23.27 -1.36
C GLU A 133 9.27 -24.51 -0.50
N ASP A 134 8.28 -25.32 -0.84
CA ASP A 134 7.81 -26.46 -0.04
C ASP A 134 7.47 -26.08 1.41
N SER A 135 6.82 -24.93 1.58
CA SER A 135 6.46 -24.39 2.89
C SER A 135 5.00 -24.66 3.22
N GLY A 136 4.74 -24.94 4.49
CA GLY A 136 3.39 -24.95 5.07
C GLY A 136 3.12 -23.71 5.91
N TRP A 137 1.85 -23.50 6.28
CA TRP A 137 1.46 -22.39 7.16
C TRP A 137 2.23 -22.40 8.49
N PHE A 138 2.41 -23.58 9.11
CA PHE A 138 3.15 -23.71 10.38
C PHE A 138 4.64 -23.37 10.24
N ASP A 139 5.27 -23.75 9.12
CA ASP A 139 6.67 -23.40 8.83
C ASP A 139 6.82 -21.87 8.73
N ALA A 140 5.89 -21.22 8.03
CA ALA A 140 5.91 -19.79 7.83
C ALA A 140 5.66 -18.99 9.12
N VAL A 141 4.70 -19.41 9.95
CA VAL A 141 4.48 -18.83 11.28
C VAL A 141 5.69 -19.02 12.17
N ALA A 142 6.29 -20.23 12.19
CA ALA A 142 7.49 -20.51 12.99
C ALA A 142 8.68 -19.63 12.57
N PHE A 143 8.87 -19.37 11.28
CA PHE A 143 9.87 -18.43 10.78
C PHE A 143 9.65 -17.02 11.33
N THR A 144 8.42 -16.49 11.22
CA THR A 144 8.10 -15.13 11.68
C THR A 144 8.27 -14.97 13.20
N GLN A 145 7.89 -16.00 13.96
CA GLN A 145 8.10 -16.06 15.41
C GLN A 145 9.59 -15.99 15.74
N ARG A 146 10.40 -16.91 15.21
CA ARG A 146 11.84 -17.00 15.52
C ARG A 146 12.60 -15.76 15.10
N TYR A 147 12.25 -15.17 13.95
CA TYR A 147 12.91 -13.95 13.50
C TYR A 147 12.57 -12.77 14.41
N THR A 148 11.30 -12.62 14.82
CA THR A 148 10.89 -11.61 15.78
C THR A 148 11.61 -11.76 17.12
N GLU A 149 11.65 -12.97 17.68
CA GLU A 149 12.34 -13.26 18.94
C GLU A 149 13.83 -12.92 18.87
N TRP A 150 14.49 -13.28 17.76
CA TRP A 150 15.90 -12.98 17.55
C TRP A 150 16.14 -11.46 17.43
N LEU A 151 15.32 -10.74 16.66
CA LEU A 151 15.45 -9.29 16.52
C LEU A 151 15.23 -8.58 17.85
N LEU A 152 14.20 -8.94 18.62
CA LEU A 152 13.95 -8.33 19.93
C LEU A 152 15.08 -8.58 20.94
N LYS A 153 15.73 -9.75 20.84
CA LYS A 153 16.85 -10.12 21.72
C LYS A 153 18.16 -9.44 21.34
N ASN A 154 18.48 -9.36 20.05
CA ASN A 154 19.81 -8.98 19.58
C ASN A 154 19.86 -7.59 18.94
N GLU A 155 18.76 -7.16 18.30
CA GLU A 155 18.74 -6.04 17.35
C GLU A 155 17.49 -5.17 17.52
N ARG A 156 16.99 -5.03 18.76
CA ARG A 156 15.72 -4.36 19.07
C ARG A 156 15.65 -2.93 18.52
N ALA A 157 16.77 -2.22 18.56
CA ALA A 157 16.87 -0.84 18.07
C ALA A 157 16.75 -0.73 16.54
N ALA A 158 16.98 -1.82 15.80
CA ALA A 158 16.83 -1.85 14.36
C ALA A 158 15.37 -1.94 13.91
N LEU A 159 14.45 -2.42 14.78
CA LEU A 159 13.03 -2.51 14.45
C LEU A 159 12.40 -1.11 14.38
N PRO A 160 11.51 -0.84 13.39
CA PRO A 160 10.67 0.35 13.44
C PRO A 160 9.80 0.31 14.70
N GLN A 161 9.56 1.48 15.27
CA GLN A 161 8.88 1.59 16.57
C GLN A 161 7.74 2.58 16.49
N GLU A 162 6.77 2.37 17.37
CA GLU A 162 5.62 3.23 17.53
C GLU A 162 5.30 3.35 19.02
N ASP A 163 5.26 4.57 19.54
CA ASP A 163 5.26 4.85 20.99
C ASP A 163 6.34 4.07 21.79
N ASN A 164 7.54 3.90 21.22
CA ASN A 164 8.65 3.08 21.74
C ASN A 164 8.35 1.56 21.84
N VAL A 165 7.26 1.09 21.22
CA VAL A 165 6.97 -0.32 21.06
C VAL A 165 7.55 -0.79 19.73
N PRO A 166 8.49 -1.75 19.72
CA PRO A 166 9.06 -2.27 18.49
C PRO A 166 8.04 -3.07 17.68
N GLY A 167 8.17 -3.01 16.37
CA GLY A 167 7.41 -3.84 15.44
C GLY A 167 7.72 -5.33 15.58
N ILE A 168 6.87 -6.14 14.95
CA ILE A 168 7.02 -7.59 14.88
C ILE A 168 7.02 -8.05 13.42
N ILE A 169 7.76 -9.14 13.14
CA ILE A 169 7.69 -9.83 11.86
C ILE A 169 6.47 -10.76 11.89
N ARG A 170 5.67 -10.71 10.83
CA ARG A 170 4.52 -11.62 10.65
C ARG A 170 4.27 -11.86 9.17
N LEU A 171 3.38 -12.81 8.88
CA LEU A 171 2.81 -12.93 7.54
C LEU A 171 1.98 -11.69 7.19
N PRO A 172 1.99 -11.25 5.92
CA PRO A 172 1.07 -10.22 5.44
C PRO A 172 -0.36 -10.71 5.60
N THR A 173 -1.26 -9.79 5.90
CA THR A 173 -2.69 -10.05 5.70
C THR A 173 -2.99 -10.17 4.20
N GLU A 174 -4.08 -10.82 3.82
CA GLU A 174 -4.50 -10.90 2.41
C GLU A 174 -4.68 -9.49 1.80
N ALA A 175 -5.19 -8.54 2.60
CA ALA A 175 -5.37 -7.15 2.20
C ALA A 175 -4.03 -6.41 2.03
N GLU A 176 -3.07 -6.58 2.94
CA GLU A 176 -1.73 -6.00 2.81
C GLU A 176 -0.99 -6.58 1.61
N TRP A 177 -1.13 -7.88 1.36
CA TRP A 177 -0.50 -8.54 0.24
C TRP A 177 -1.05 -8.02 -1.08
N GLU A 178 -2.38 -8.04 -1.28
CA GLU A 178 -2.97 -7.61 -2.56
C GLU A 178 -2.76 -6.12 -2.82
N PHE A 179 -2.87 -5.29 -1.77
CA PHE A 179 -2.60 -3.87 -1.87
C PHE A 179 -1.18 -3.60 -2.34
N ALA A 180 -0.19 -4.28 -1.74
CA ALA A 180 1.20 -4.18 -2.14
C ALA A 180 1.45 -4.78 -3.53
N ALA A 181 0.83 -5.92 -3.86
CA ALA A 181 0.99 -6.59 -5.15
C ALA A 181 0.53 -5.73 -6.32
N ARG A 182 -0.60 -5.02 -6.15
CA ARG A 182 -1.15 -4.12 -7.18
C ARG A 182 -0.34 -2.84 -7.38
N GLY A 183 0.50 -2.45 -6.41
CA GLY A 183 1.28 -1.21 -6.43
C GLY A 183 0.83 -0.14 -5.42
N GLY A 184 -0.13 -0.46 -4.54
CA GLY A 184 -0.52 0.37 -3.40
C GLY A 184 -0.85 1.82 -3.73
N THR A 185 -0.22 2.76 -3.02
CA THR A 185 -0.46 4.21 -3.25
C THR A 185 0.28 4.78 -4.47
N LYS A 186 1.02 3.95 -5.21
CA LYS A 186 1.73 4.34 -6.45
C LYS A 186 0.88 4.15 -7.70
N ILE A 187 -0.34 3.62 -7.58
CA ILE A 187 -1.22 3.36 -8.71
C ILE A 187 -2.48 4.21 -8.67
N MET A 188 -3.07 4.37 -9.86
CA MET A 188 -4.32 5.08 -10.06
C MET A 188 -5.51 4.18 -9.70
N PRO A 189 -6.68 4.72 -9.30
CA PRO A 189 -7.85 3.90 -8.98
C PRO A 189 -8.33 2.99 -10.12
N SER A 190 -8.12 3.39 -11.38
CA SER A 190 -8.44 2.58 -12.56
C SER A 190 -7.55 1.34 -12.68
N GLN A 191 -6.35 1.35 -12.08
CA GLN A 191 -5.39 0.25 -12.10
C GLN A 191 -5.62 -0.73 -10.94
N GLU A 192 -6.40 -0.34 -9.92
CA GLU A 192 -6.71 -1.20 -8.75
C GLU A 192 -7.48 -2.47 -9.12
N VAL A 193 -8.14 -2.52 -10.28
CA VAL A 193 -8.95 -3.66 -10.75
C VAL A 193 -8.29 -4.49 -11.85
N GLY A 194 -7.04 -4.17 -12.20
CA GLY A 194 -6.31 -4.91 -13.23
C GLY A 194 -6.11 -6.38 -12.86
N ARG A 195 -5.99 -7.24 -13.87
CA ARG A 195 -5.58 -8.65 -13.70
C ARG A 195 -4.22 -8.75 -12.99
N VAL A 196 -3.30 -7.88 -13.40
CA VAL A 196 -1.94 -7.72 -12.90
C VAL A 196 -1.70 -6.24 -12.57
N PHE A 197 -0.62 -5.94 -11.86
CA PHE A 197 -0.20 -4.56 -11.60
C PHE A 197 0.21 -3.82 -12.90
N PRO A 198 0.16 -2.48 -12.93
CA PRO A 198 0.58 -1.74 -14.12
C PRO A 198 2.09 -1.89 -14.36
N MET A 199 2.44 -2.25 -15.59
CA MET A 199 3.81 -2.58 -15.99
C MET A 199 4.11 -2.05 -17.41
N ASP A 200 5.35 -1.64 -17.63
CA ASP A 200 5.84 -1.18 -18.94
C ASP A 200 6.61 -2.35 -19.60
N GLY A 201 5.88 -3.26 -20.25
CA GLY A 201 6.47 -4.42 -20.93
C GLY A 201 5.58 -5.67 -20.93
N ALA A 202 6.15 -6.77 -21.40
CA ALA A 202 5.52 -8.08 -21.33
C ALA A 202 5.62 -8.62 -19.90
N ILE A 203 4.69 -9.50 -19.52
CA ILE A 203 4.65 -10.06 -18.15
C ILE A 203 5.92 -10.84 -17.79
N GLY A 204 6.58 -11.47 -18.76
CA GLY A 204 7.85 -12.19 -18.56
C GLY A 204 9.01 -11.31 -18.13
N ASP A 205 8.91 -9.97 -18.28
CA ASP A 205 9.90 -9.04 -17.71
C ASP A 205 9.73 -8.85 -16.20
N TYR A 206 8.60 -9.28 -15.62
CA TYR A 206 8.16 -8.95 -14.27
C TYR A 206 7.77 -10.17 -13.42
N ALA A 207 7.40 -11.28 -14.04
CA ALA A 207 6.89 -12.46 -13.36
C ALA A 207 7.49 -13.75 -13.93
N TRP A 208 7.88 -14.66 -13.03
CA TRP A 208 8.32 -16.01 -13.36
C TRP A 208 7.11 -16.94 -13.44
N VAL A 209 6.78 -17.43 -14.64
CA VAL A 209 5.55 -18.18 -14.90
C VAL A 209 5.84 -19.63 -15.29
N GLY A 210 4.83 -20.48 -15.21
CA GLY A 210 4.86 -21.85 -15.69
C GLY A 210 4.90 -21.94 -17.20
N SER A 211 6.10 -21.84 -17.77
CA SER A 211 6.39 -22.14 -19.18
C SER A 211 7.82 -22.67 -19.35
N PRO A 212 8.11 -23.41 -20.45
CA PRO A 212 9.46 -23.88 -20.75
C PRO A 212 10.50 -22.76 -20.90
N ASP A 213 10.09 -21.59 -21.38
CA ASP A 213 10.95 -20.43 -21.60
C ASP A 213 11.07 -19.50 -20.37
N SER A 214 10.37 -19.83 -19.28
CA SER A 214 10.37 -19.08 -18.02
C SER A 214 10.89 -19.99 -16.90
N CYS A 215 10.04 -20.46 -15.97
CA CYS A 215 10.50 -21.28 -14.86
C CYS A 215 11.07 -22.66 -15.26
N ASN A 216 10.63 -23.23 -16.39
CA ASN A 216 10.98 -24.59 -16.81
C ASN A 216 10.86 -25.65 -15.69
N GLY A 217 9.81 -25.52 -14.87
CA GLY A 217 9.55 -26.41 -13.73
C GLY A 217 10.49 -26.24 -12.53
N GLN A 218 11.18 -25.11 -12.41
CA GLN A 218 12.05 -24.78 -11.28
C GLN A 218 11.86 -23.34 -10.82
N SER A 219 11.95 -23.12 -9.51
CA SER A 219 11.96 -21.79 -8.91
C SER A 219 13.22 -21.02 -9.36
N GLN A 220 13.11 -19.71 -9.39
CA GLN A 220 14.14 -18.80 -9.92
C GLN A 220 14.70 -17.92 -8.81
N TYR A 221 15.93 -17.44 -9.01
CA TYR A 221 16.58 -16.55 -8.03
C TYR A 221 15.77 -15.28 -7.82
N ILE A 222 15.62 -14.88 -6.55
CA ILE A 222 14.88 -13.68 -6.18
C ILE A 222 15.44 -12.43 -6.86
N GLY A 223 14.57 -11.49 -7.22
CA GLY A 223 14.97 -10.16 -7.69
C GLY A 223 15.64 -10.13 -9.05
N THR A 224 15.49 -11.17 -9.86
CA THR A 224 16.08 -11.23 -11.21
C THR A 224 15.26 -10.47 -12.26
N LEU A 225 13.95 -10.33 -12.05
CA LEU A 225 13.03 -9.59 -12.93
C LEU A 225 12.72 -8.18 -12.40
N LYS A 226 12.04 -7.37 -13.22
CA LYS A 226 11.67 -5.98 -12.88
C LYS A 226 10.65 -5.97 -11.72
N PRO A 227 10.70 -4.95 -10.84
CA PRO A 227 9.77 -4.85 -9.74
C PRO A 227 8.40 -4.30 -10.17
N ASN A 228 7.41 -4.44 -9.30
CA ASN A 228 6.15 -3.71 -9.38
C ASN A 228 6.33 -2.21 -9.01
N PRO A 229 5.29 -1.35 -9.11
CA PRO A 229 5.39 0.09 -8.83
C PRO A 229 5.91 0.48 -7.43
N LEU A 230 5.90 -0.43 -6.45
CA LEU A 230 6.42 -0.19 -5.09
C LEU A 230 7.90 -0.62 -4.92
N GLY A 231 8.51 -1.19 -5.96
CA GLY A 231 9.85 -1.76 -5.88
C GLY A 231 9.88 -3.17 -5.29
N LEU A 232 8.75 -3.89 -5.33
CA LEU A 232 8.67 -5.29 -4.89
C LEU A 232 8.92 -6.22 -6.08
N HIS A 233 9.77 -7.22 -5.89
CA HIS A 233 10.08 -8.22 -6.91
C HIS A 233 9.35 -9.53 -6.60
N ASP A 234 9.14 -10.34 -7.64
CA ASP A 234 8.61 -11.71 -7.53
C ASP A 234 7.25 -11.76 -6.80
N VAL A 235 6.44 -10.69 -6.94
CA VAL A 235 5.11 -10.66 -6.32
C VAL A 235 4.08 -11.44 -7.15
N LEU A 236 4.38 -11.65 -8.42
CA LEU A 236 3.63 -12.51 -9.32
C LEU A 236 4.57 -13.61 -9.82
N GLY A 237 4.14 -14.87 -9.73
CA GLY A 237 4.93 -16.01 -10.15
C GLY A 237 6.02 -16.42 -9.15
N ASN A 238 7.05 -17.12 -9.63
CA ASN A 238 8.11 -17.75 -8.86
C ASN A 238 7.57 -18.75 -7.82
N VAL A 239 7.29 -18.32 -6.58
CA VAL A 239 6.59 -19.14 -5.59
C VAL A 239 5.34 -18.43 -5.08
N GLY A 240 4.27 -19.21 -4.86
CA GLY A 240 3.06 -18.69 -4.25
C GLY A 240 3.34 -18.28 -2.80
N GLU A 241 2.78 -17.15 -2.38
CA GLU A 241 3.09 -16.56 -1.07
C GLU A 241 1.96 -16.79 -0.05
N ILE A 242 2.30 -17.43 1.07
CA ILE A 242 1.36 -17.66 2.19
C ILE A 242 1.00 -16.33 2.85
N VAL A 243 -0.29 -16.11 3.12
CA VAL A 243 -0.79 -14.97 3.93
C VAL A 243 -1.34 -15.43 5.29
N LEU A 244 -1.60 -14.47 6.17
CA LEU A 244 -1.92 -14.72 7.57
C LEU A 244 -3.30 -15.37 7.76
N GLU A 245 -4.31 -14.89 7.06
CA GLU A 245 -5.70 -15.32 7.24
C GLU A 245 -6.00 -16.69 6.63
N PRO A 246 -6.97 -17.42 7.20
CA PRO A 246 -7.47 -18.63 6.58
C PRO A 246 -8.30 -18.31 5.32
N TYR A 247 -8.42 -19.30 4.44
CA TYR A 247 -9.23 -19.17 3.24
C TYR A 247 -10.71 -19.05 3.57
N GLN A 248 -11.37 -18.17 2.84
CA GLN A 248 -12.82 -17.99 2.83
C GLN A 248 -13.21 -17.75 1.37
N ALA A 249 -14.18 -18.51 0.83
CA ALA A 249 -14.71 -18.25 -0.51
C ALA A 249 -15.20 -16.80 -0.64
N THR A 250 -15.22 -16.25 -1.85
CA THR A 250 -15.83 -14.94 -2.08
C THR A 250 -17.33 -15.06 -2.28
N ALA A 251 -18.04 -14.03 -1.82
CA ALA A 251 -19.45 -13.82 -2.10
C ALA A 251 -19.62 -12.35 -2.52
N PRO A 252 -20.72 -11.94 -3.17
CA PRO A 252 -20.83 -10.58 -3.70
C PRO A 252 -20.48 -9.51 -2.66
N GLY A 253 -19.41 -8.76 -2.93
CA GLY A 253 -18.90 -7.67 -2.11
C GLY A 253 -18.17 -8.03 -0.80
N ARG A 254 -17.97 -9.31 -0.46
CA ARG A 254 -17.35 -9.73 0.83
C ARG A 254 -16.73 -11.15 0.77
N LEU A 255 -16.10 -11.56 1.86
CA LEU A 255 -15.76 -12.97 2.09
C LEU A 255 -16.96 -13.73 2.67
N HIS A 256 -17.09 -15.00 2.29
CA HIS A 256 -18.04 -15.95 2.86
C HIS A 256 -17.68 -16.27 4.32
N GLY A 257 -18.65 -16.72 5.13
CA GLY A 257 -18.44 -16.96 6.57
C GLY A 257 -17.74 -18.27 6.91
N GLN A 258 -17.65 -19.22 5.98
CA GLN A 258 -16.96 -20.49 6.20
C GLN A 258 -15.45 -20.32 6.07
N VAL A 259 -14.75 -20.76 7.10
CA VAL A 259 -13.28 -20.77 7.18
C VAL A 259 -12.76 -22.13 6.72
N GLY A 260 -11.74 -22.11 5.87
CA GLY A 260 -11.09 -23.28 5.29
C GLY A 260 -9.62 -23.40 5.65
N GLY A 261 -8.79 -23.77 4.68
CA GLY A 261 -7.35 -23.91 4.78
C GLY A 261 -6.61 -22.56 4.91
N PHE A 262 -5.36 -22.50 4.47
CA PHE A 262 -4.62 -21.25 4.36
C PHE A 262 -4.60 -20.73 2.92
N VAL A 263 -4.43 -19.42 2.77
CA VAL A 263 -4.42 -18.76 1.46
C VAL A 263 -2.98 -18.62 0.96
N VAL A 264 -2.79 -18.99 -0.32
CA VAL A 264 -1.57 -18.74 -1.10
C VAL A 264 -1.90 -17.76 -2.24
N ARG A 265 -1.00 -16.81 -2.50
CA ARG A 265 -1.23 -15.66 -3.39
C ARG A 265 -0.15 -15.53 -4.47
N GLY A 266 -0.49 -14.85 -5.56
CA GLY A 266 0.46 -14.38 -6.57
C GLY A 266 0.82 -15.36 -7.68
N GLY A 267 0.38 -16.62 -7.58
CA GLY A 267 0.76 -17.68 -8.51
C GLY A 267 2.20 -18.13 -8.29
N SER A 268 2.65 -19.10 -9.08
CA SER A 268 3.99 -19.66 -8.96
C SER A 268 4.55 -20.10 -10.32
N CYS A 269 5.70 -20.76 -10.32
CA CYS A 269 6.24 -21.45 -11.47
C CYS A 269 5.38 -22.60 -12.02
N LEU A 270 4.24 -22.90 -11.40
CA LEU A 270 3.20 -23.78 -11.95
C LEU A 270 2.05 -23.02 -12.63
N THR A 271 1.96 -21.70 -12.45
CA THR A 271 0.88 -20.87 -12.95
C THR A 271 1.20 -20.32 -14.33
N SER A 272 0.30 -20.50 -15.30
CA SER A 272 0.49 -19.97 -16.66
C SER A 272 0.49 -18.44 -16.70
N GLU A 273 1.09 -17.84 -17.73
CA GLU A 273 1.08 -16.38 -17.93
C GLU A 273 -0.34 -15.79 -18.06
N LEU A 274 -1.29 -16.57 -18.59
CA LEU A 274 -2.69 -16.15 -18.70
C LEU A 274 -3.43 -16.24 -17.35
N ASP A 275 -2.94 -17.11 -16.46
CA ASP A 275 -3.58 -17.38 -15.17
C ASP A 275 -2.94 -16.66 -13.99
N VAL A 276 -1.75 -16.09 -14.11
CA VAL A 276 -1.15 -15.33 -13.00
C VAL A 276 -1.93 -14.03 -12.77
N ARG A 277 -2.32 -13.74 -11.52
CA ARG A 277 -3.15 -12.57 -11.17
C ARG A 277 -2.80 -12.01 -9.81
N SER A 278 -2.91 -10.69 -9.66
CA SER A 278 -2.84 -10.04 -8.34
C SER A 278 -4.00 -10.44 -7.42
N ALA A 279 -5.11 -10.89 -7.98
CA ALA A 279 -6.30 -11.34 -7.26
C ALA A 279 -6.31 -12.84 -6.94
N GLU A 280 -5.34 -13.64 -7.42
CA GLU A 280 -5.37 -15.11 -7.33
C GLU A 280 -5.34 -15.63 -5.89
N ARG A 281 -6.39 -16.36 -5.48
CA ARG A 281 -6.49 -16.96 -4.14
C ARG A 281 -6.51 -18.47 -4.30
N HIS A 282 -5.43 -19.11 -3.89
CA HIS A 282 -5.35 -20.56 -3.82
C HIS A 282 -5.54 -21.01 -2.37
N GLU A 283 -6.37 -22.04 -2.16
CA GLU A 283 -6.59 -22.65 -0.86
C GLU A 283 -5.74 -23.92 -0.73
N GLU A 284 -4.94 -24.01 0.32
CA GLU A 284 -4.21 -25.21 0.70
C GLU A 284 -4.68 -25.69 2.08
N PRO A 285 -4.92 -27.00 2.29
CA PRO A 285 -5.33 -27.51 3.60
C PRO A 285 -4.19 -27.34 4.61
N LEU A 286 -4.50 -27.20 5.90
CA LEU A 286 -3.46 -27.12 6.94
C LEU A 286 -2.69 -28.43 7.14
N TYR A 287 -3.33 -29.55 6.82
CA TYR A 287 -2.77 -30.90 6.97
C TYR A 287 -2.98 -31.69 5.68
N ASP A 288 -2.02 -32.56 5.38
CA ASP A 288 -2.20 -33.58 4.36
C ASP A 288 -3.09 -34.70 4.93
N LEU A 289 -4.17 -35.02 4.22
CA LEU A 289 -5.15 -36.00 4.67
C LEU A 289 -4.65 -37.44 4.51
N ALA A 290 -3.61 -37.68 3.70
CA ALA A 290 -3.08 -39.02 3.46
C ALA A 290 -2.22 -39.51 4.63
N ASP A 291 -1.42 -38.63 5.24
CA ASP A 291 -0.49 -38.99 6.32
C ASP A 291 -0.75 -38.25 7.65
N GLY A 292 -1.65 -37.26 7.67
CA GLY A 292 -2.00 -36.47 8.84
C GLY A 292 -0.95 -35.43 9.24
N MET A 293 0.09 -35.21 8.42
CA MET A 293 1.16 -34.27 8.71
C MET A 293 0.79 -32.86 8.26
N ALA A 294 1.50 -31.86 8.80
CA ALA A 294 1.37 -30.47 8.33
C ALA A 294 1.63 -30.39 6.82
N ARG A 295 0.69 -29.77 6.09
CA ARG A 295 0.77 -29.63 4.63
C ARG A 295 1.96 -28.76 4.24
N ARG A 296 2.74 -29.21 3.27
CA ARG A 296 3.76 -28.44 2.56
C ARG A 296 3.48 -28.53 1.08
N ALA A 297 3.22 -27.39 0.45
CA ALA A 297 2.84 -27.33 -0.95
C ALA A 297 4.06 -27.00 -1.84
N PRO A 298 4.22 -27.66 -2.99
CA PRO A 298 5.31 -27.35 -3.91
C PRO A 298 5.16 -25.92 -4.44
N PHE A 299 6.29 -25.26 -4.73
CA PHE A 299 6.32 -23.87 -5.18
C PHE A 299 5.52 -22.90 -4.28
N THR A 300 5.42 -23.21 -2.99
CA THR A 300 4.79 -22.35 -1.99
C THR A 300 5.84 -21.87 -1.00
N GLY A 301 6.02 -20.56 -0.93
CA GLY A 301 6.94 -19.88 -0.04
C GLY A 301 6.25 -18.82 0.79
N LEU A 302 7.02 -17.79 1.15
CA LEU A 302 6.54 -16.73 2.03
C LEU A 302 7.24 -15.41 1.75
N ARG A 303 6.48 -14.34 1.98
CA ARG A 303 6.97 -12.98 2.17
C ARG A 303 6.49 -12.52 3.54
N VAL A 304 7.27 -11.65 4.19
CA VAL A 304 6.97 -11.20 5.54
C VAL A 304 6.74 -9.69 5.57
N VAL A 305 5.98 -9.23 6.56
CA VAL A 305 5.80 -7.81 6.86
C VAL A 305 6.34 -7.47 8.25
N ILE A 306 6.68 -6.20 8.44
CA ILE A 306 6.88 -5.61 9.75
C ILE A 306 5.61 -4.83 10.10
N GLY A 307 4.92 -5.27 11.13
CA GLY A 307 3.71 -4.63 11.65
C GLY A 307 3.90 -4.11 13.07
N GLY A 308 3.12 -3.09 13.44
CA GLY A 308 2.98 -2.64 14.82
C GLY A 308 1.80 -3.32 15.51
N VAL A 309 1.86 -3.46 16.84
CA VAL A 309 0.67 -3.81 17.63
C VAL A 309 -0.29 -2.62 17.67
N VAL A 310 -1.60 -2.87 17.81
CA VAL A 310 -2.61 -1.80 17.74
C VAL A 310 -2.55 -0.86 18.97
N GLY A 311 -2.50 -1.43 20.17
CA GLY A 311 -2.44 -0.68 21.43
C GLY A 311 -1.01 -0.50 21.92
N THR A 312 -0.28 0.48 21.39
CA THR A 312 1.13 0.74 21.75
C THR A 312 1.31 1.59 23.01
N SER A 313 0.29 2.36 23.40
CA SER A 313 0.34 3.24 24.58
C SER A 313 -1.06 3.46 25.16
N GLN A 314 -1.13 3.91 26.42
CA GLN A 314 -2.42 4.26 27.02
C GLN A 314 -3.11 5.42 26.28
N SER A 315 -2.35 6.43 25.84
CA SER A 315 -2.89 7.51 25.02
C SER A 315 -3.49 6.99 23.72
N ARG A 316 -2.82 6.03 23.05
CA ARG A 316 -3.35 5.41 21.83
C ARG A 316 -4.59 4.55 22.09
N ILE A 317 -4.57 3.71 23.12
CA ILE A 317 -5.72 2.89 23.51
C ILE A 317 -6.91 3.79 23.84
N SER A 318 -6.67 4.86 24.61
CA SER A 318 -7.68 5.87 24.94
C SER A 318 -8.17 6.61 23.69
N ALA A 319 -7.31 6.89 22.72
CA ALA A 319 -7.70 7.52 21.45
C ALA A 319 -8.52 6.58 20.56
N PHE A 320 -8.21 5.28 20.52
CA PHE A 320 -9.05 4.26 19.87
C PHE A 320 -10.41 4.14 20.56
N ALA A 321 -10.42 4.07 21.89
CA ALA A 321 -11.65 4.03 22.68
C ALA A 321 -12.48 5.30 22.47
N THR A 322 -11.85 6.47 22.47
CA THR A 322 -12.49 7.76 22.20
C THR A 322 -13.00 7.83 20.77
N ALA A 323 -12.24 7.37 19.78
CA ALA A 323 -12.70 7.31 18.40
C ALA A 323 -13.90 6.35 18.26
N ALA A 324 -13.86 5.20 18.93
CA ALA A 324 -14.94 4.21 18.93
C ALA A 324 -16.18 4.74 19.65
N SER A 325 -15.99 5.40 20.79
CA SER A 325 -17.05 6.03 21.58
C SER A 325 -17.48 7.37 21.01
N SER A 326 -16.71 7.99 20.11
CA SER A 326 -17.10 9.14 19.27
C SER A 326 -18.01 8.74 18.10
N ARG A 327 -18.42 7.46 18.05
CA ARG A 327 -19.85 7.16 17.92
C ARG A 327 -20.65 7.69 19.14
N ALA A 328 -20.41 8.95 19.51
CA ALA A 328 -20.63 9.66 20.78
C ALA A 328 -21.48 8.95 21.84
N ALA A 329 -20.87 8.62 22.99
CA ALA A 329 -21.57 8.66 24.28
C ALA A 329 -21.90 10.15 24.59
N PRO A 330 -23.13 10.46 25.02
CA PRO A 330 -23.54 11.84 25.25
C PRO A 330 -22.90 12.37 26.53
N SER A 331 -22.17 13.47 26.41
CA SER A 331 -22.13 14.47 27.47
C SER A 331 -22.99 15.64 27.00
N GLY A 332 -23.78 16.19 27.92
CA GLY A 332 -24.91 17.08 27.63
C GLY A 332 -24.57 18.27 26.75
N GLU A 333 -25.61 18.71 26.02
CA GLU A 333 -25.65 19.71 24.96
C GLU A 333 -24.86 19.37 23.69
N ALA A 334 -25.61 19.22 22.58
CA ALA A 334 -25.05 19.00 21.26
C ALA A 334 -24.17 20.21 20.86
N PRO A 335 -22.86 20.01 20.57
CA PRO A 335 -22.02 21.09 20.06
C PRO A 335 -22.52 21.57 18.70
N ALA A 336 -22.25 22.84 18.37
CA ALA A 336 -22.43 23.32 17.00
C ALA A 336 -21.65 22.41 16.02
N GLY A 337 -22.37 21.76 15.10
CA GLY A 337 -21.81 20.76 14.17
C GLY A 337 -22.09 19.29 14.51
N ALA A 338 -22.97 18.99 15.48
CA ALA A 338 -23.35 17.62 15.80
C ALA A 338 -23.93 16.85 14.60
N THR A 339 -23.44 15.63 14.37
CA THR A 339 -23.92 14.75 13.30
C THR A 339 -25.29 14.14 13.65
N LEU A 340 -26.08 13.78 12.64
CA LEU A 340 -27.39 13.14 12.85
C LEU A 340 -27.28 11.89 13.75
N ALA A 341 -26.22 11.09 13.57
CA ALA A 341 -25.95 9.94 14.42
C ALA A 341 -25.74 10.32 15.91
N THR A 342 -25.11 11.46 16.18
CA THR A 342 -24.87 11.95 17.54
C THR A 342 -26.17 12.45 18.18
N VAL A 343 -27.00 13.17 17.41
CA VAL A 343 -28.33 13.61 17.86
C VAL A 343 -29.24 12.41 18.15
N THR A 344 -29.24 11.38 17.30
CA THR A 344 -30.05 10.18 17.53
C THR A 344 -29.62 9.41 18.79
N ARG A 345 -28.32 9.40 19.15
CA ARG A 345 -27.87 8.80 20.42
C ARG A 345 -28.23 9.63 21.64
N ALA A 346 -28.22 10.96 21.53
CA ALA A 346 -28.71 11.83 22.60
C ALA A 346 -30.20 11.53 22.89
N LEU A 347 -31.02 11.40 21.85
CA LEU A 347 -32.43 10.99 21.98
C LEU A 347 -32.58 9.58 22.57
N ALA A 348 -31.66 8.66 22.28
CA ALA A 348 -31.67 7.32 22.85
C ALA A 348 -31.42 7.34 24.37
N ALA A 349 -30.55 8.23 24.84
CA ALA A 349 -30.22 8.36 26.26
C ALA A 349 -31.34 9.00 27.09
N GLU A 350 -32.17 9.83 26.47
CA GLU A 350 -33.35 10.46 27.08
C GLU A 350 -34.62 9.60 26.99
N ALA A 351 -34.57 8.43 26.35
CA ALA A 351 -35.75 7.62 26.11
C ALA A 351 -36.21 6.87 27.37
N ASP A 352 -37.46 7.10 27.79
CA ASP A 352 -38.08 6.48 28.97
C ASP A 352 -38.20 4.94 28.89
N ARG A 353 -38.19 4.37 27.68
CA ARG A 353 -38.39 2.94 27.43
C ARG A 353 -37.11 2.30 26.87
N PRO A 354 -36.58 1.24 27.51
CA PRO A 354 -35.37 0.56 27.03
C PRO A 354 -35.45 0.11 25.57
N ALA A 355 -36.61 -0.42 25.14
CA ALA A 355 -36.81 -0.86 23.76
C ALA A 355 -36.76 0.28 22.73
N VAL A 356 -37.08 1.51 23.13
CA VAL A 356 -36.99 2.71 22.27
C VAL A 356 -35.54 3.18 22.21
N ALA A 357 -34.84 3.19 23.34
CA ALA A 357 -33.40 3.47 23.41
C ALA A 357 -32.60 2.52 22.49
N ASP A 358 -32.87 1.22 22.54
CA ASP A 358 -32.21 0.22 21.69
C ASP A 358 -32.43 0.47 20.19
N ARG A 359 -33.67 0.81 19.80
CA ARG A 359 -34.00 1.13 18.41
C ARG A 359 -33.29 2.40 17.93
N LEU A 360 -33.23 3.43 18.78
CA LEU A 360 -32.52 4.68 18.47
C LEU A 360 -31.00 4.47 18.39
N ASN A 361 -30.43 3.64 19.27
CA ASN A 361 -29.00 3.28 19.21
C ASN A 361 -28.65 2.48 17.95
N LYS A 362 -29.53 1.57 17.53
CA LYS A 362 -29.39 0.84 16.25
C LYS A 362 -29.45 1.82 15.07
N LEU A 363 -30.45 2.70 15.04
CA LEU A 363 -30.59 3.71 13.99
C LEU A 363 -29.36 4.64 13.92
N ALA A 364 -28.85 5.09 15.06
CA ALA A 364 -27.64 5.91 15.11
C ALA A 364 -26.39 5.19 14.58
N SER A 365 -26.32 3.87 14.78
CA SER A 365 -25.23 3.04 14.26
C SER A 365 -25.31 2.91 12.74
N GLU A 366 -26.52 2.70 12.21
CA GLU A 366 -26.78 2.65 10.76
C GLU A 366 -26.48 4.00 10.10
N ILE A 367 -26.94 5.11 10.69
CA ILE A 367 -26.64 6.47 10.21
C ILE A 367 -25.12 6.72 10.21
N GLY A 368 -24.43 6.35 11.29
CA GLY A 368 -22.97 6.52 11.37
C GLY A 368 -22.21 5.71 10.31
N ALA A 369 -22.65 4.47 10.03
CA ALA A 369 -22.07 3.64 8.98
C ALA A 369 -22.32 4.25 7.59
N GLU A 370 -23.52 4.73 7.31
CA GLU A 370 -23.88 5.38 6.05
C GLU A 370 -23.12 6.70 5.87
N MET A 371 -22.97 7.52 6.91
CA MET A 371 -22.16 8.74 6.85
C MET A 371 -20.69 8.43 6.54
N THR A 372 -20.13 7.39 7.16
CA THR A 372 -18.75 6.96 6.89
C THR A 372 -18.59 6.55 5.42
N ARG A 373 -19.52 5.74 4.91
CA ARG A 373 -19.56 5.32 3.49
C ARG A 373 -19.66 6.52 2.54
N ARG A 374 -20.51 7.51 2.86
CA ARG A 374 -20.63 8.75 2.07
C ARG A 374 -19.34 9.56 2.07
N ASN A 375 -18.73 9.76 3.23
CA ASN A 375 -17.46 10.48 3.36
C ASN A 375 -16.34 9.79 2.53
N GLU A 376 -16.34 8.46 2.46
CA GLU A 376 -15.40 7.70 1.62
C GLU A 376 -15.66 7.91 0.12
N ILE A 377 -16.92 7.91 -0.31
CA ILE A 377 -17.30 8.21 -1.70
C ILE A 377 -16.91 9.64 -2.07
N GLU A 378 -17.16 10.60 -1.19
CA GLU A 378 -16.76 11.99 -1.36
C GLU A 378 -15.23 12.13 -1.43
N ALA A 379 -14.48 11.47 -0.55
CA ALA A 379 -13.02 11.46 -0.59
C ALA A 379 -12.48 10.85 -1.90
N ASN A 380 -13.10 9.79 -2.40
CA ASN A 380 -12.76 9.18 -3.68
C ASN A 380 -13.08 10.12 -4.86
N GLY A 381 -14.23 10.79 -4.84
CA GLY A 381 -14.62 11.80 -5.83
C GLY A 381 -13.64 12.99 -5.83
N ALA A 382 -13.32 13.50 -4.65
CA ALA A 382 -12.32 14.56 -4.46
C ALA A 382 -10.95 14.14 -5.01
N ARG A 383 -10.53 12.90 -4.76
CA ARG A 383 -9.27 12.35 -5.28
C ARG A 383 -9.26 12.36 -6.81
N MET A 384 -10.31 11.84 -7.44
CA MET A 384 -10.45 11.85 -8.91
C MET A 384 -10.48 13.27 -9.48
N ALA A 385 -11.13 14.20 -8.79
CA ALA A 385 -11.18 15.60 -9.21
C ALA A 385 -9.80 16.26 -9.18
N VAL A 386 -9.02 16.07 -8.10
CA VAL A 386 -7.65 16.59 -8.01
C VAL A 386 -6.74 16.01 -9.10
N MET A 387 -6.88 14.72 -9.38
CA MET A 387 -6.11 14.05 -10.45
C MET A 387 -6.47 14.60 -11.83
N SER A 388 -7.76 14.66 -12.14
CA SER A 388 -8.26 15.19 -13.41
C SER A 388 -7.92 16.66 -13.60
N GLY A 389 -7.96 17.46 -12.53
CA GLY A 389 -7.57 18.87 -12.54
C GLY A 389 -6.13 19.07 -13.02
N ALA A 390 -5.19 18.26 -12.53
CA ALA A 390 -3.81 18.34 -12.96
C ALA A 390 -3.59 17.92 -14.43
N ILE A 391 -4.31 16.89 -14.89
CA ILE A 391 -4.24 16.45 -16.30
C ILE A 391 -4.82 17.51 -17.24
N LEU A 392 -5.97 18.08 -16.89
CA LEU A 392 -6.59 19.16 -17.66
C LEU A 392 -5.71 20.41 -17.67
N MET A 393 -5.08 20.76 -16.53
CA MET A 393 -4.09 21.84 -16.46
C MET A 393 -2.91 21.57 -17.40
N ARG A 394 -2.37 20.34 -17.40
CA ARG A 394 -1.26 19.97 -18.28
C ARG A 394 -1.64 20.12 -19.75
N ASN A 395 -2.80 19.61 -20.14
CA ASN A 395 -3.29 19.70 -21.52
C ASN A 395 -3.48 21.15 -21.94
N TYR A 396 -4.12 21.96 -21.10
CA TYR A 396 -4.29 23.39 -21.34
C TYR A 396 -2.95 24.11 -21.53
N ARG A 397 -1.96 23.85 -20.66
CA ARG A 397 -0.60 24.42 -20.78
C ARG A 397 0.08 24.00 -22.07
N GLN A 398 -0.01 22.73 -22.44
CA GLN A 398 0.63 22.22 -23.66
C GLN A 398 0.01 22.85 -24.91
N GLU A 399 -1.32 22.95 -24.96
CA GLU A 399 -2.03 23.54 -26.10
C GLU A 399 -1.77 25.04 -26.22
N MET A 400 -1.70 25.77 -25.10
CA MET A 400 -1.29 27.18 -25.09
C MET A 400 0.15 27.37 -25.58
N ASN A 401 1.08 26.58 -25.06
CA ASN A 401 2.50 26.66 -25.43
C ASN A 401 2.72 26.40 -26.92
N GLU A 402 2.02 25.43 -27.52
CA GLU A 402 2.14 25.14 -28.96
C GLU A 402 1.54 26.26 -29.82
N GLY A 403 0.42 26.85 -29.39
CA GLY A 403 -0.13 28.05 -30.01
C GLY A 403 0.84 29.23 -29.98
N ASP A 404 1.40 29.54 -28.80
CA ASP A 404 2.38 30.61 -28.61
C ASP A 404 3.66 30.38 -29.42
N ARG A 405 4.12 29.13 -29.50
CA ARG A 405 5.29 28.74 -30.31
C ARG A 405 5.07 29.00 -31.79
N LEU A 406 3.93 28.56 -32.32
CA LEU A 406 3.60 28.77 -33.74
C LEU A 406 3.43 30.25 -34.07
N GLU A 407 2.86 31.02 -33.15
CA GLU A 407 2.70 32.48 -33.28
C GLU A 407 4.05 33.19 -33.28
N ALA A 408 4.98 32.78 -32.41
CA ALA A 408 6.33 33.36 -32.33
C ALA A 408 7.15 33.16 -33.61
N ILE A 409 6.98 32.03 -34.32
CA ILE A 409 7.73 31.74 -35.55
C ILE A 409 7.03 32.26 -36.82
N LEU A 410 5.73 32.60 -36.73
CA LEU A 410 4.94 33.07 -37.86
C LEU A 410 5.61 34.20 -38.68
N PRO A 411 6.30 35.21 -38.08
CA PRO A 411 6.99 36.24 -38.85
C PRO A 411 8.11 35.70 -39.75
N ALA A 412 8.76 34.60 -39.34
CA ALA A 412 9.84 33.94 -40.07
C ALA A 412 9.35 32.91 -41.10
N VAL A 413 8.06 32.59 -41.12
CA VAL A 413 7.47 31.64 -42.09
C VAL A 413 7.30 32.30 -43.46
N ALA A 414 7.68 31.56 -44.51
CA ALA A 414 7.50 31.96 -45.91
C ALA A 414 6.04 32.33 -46.21
N GLU A 415 5.82 33.38 -46.98
CA GLU A 415 4.49 33.99 -47.17
C GLU A 415 3.41 33.00 -47.64
N GLY A 416 3.76 32.09 -48.56
CA GLY A 416 2.86 31.04 -49.05
C GLY A 416 2.38 30.04 -47.99
N ASN A 417 3.09 29.92 -46.86
CA ASN A 417 2.76 29.02 -45.76
C ASN A 417 2.09 29.75 -44.57
N ARG A 418 2.06 31.08 -44.54
CA ARG A 418 1.55 31.85 -43.38
C ARG A 418 0.08 31.57 -43.09
N ALA A 419 -0.75 31.41 -44.13
CA ALA A 419 -2.17 31.09 -43.98
C ALA A 419 -2.39 29.73 -43.29
N GLN A 420 -1.55 28.73 -43.61
CA GLN A 420 -1.61 27.42 -42.96
C GLN A 420 -1.22 27.50 -41.49
N TYR A 421 -0.17 28.25 -41.16
CA TYR A 421 0.25 28.46 -39.76
C TYR A 421 -0.80 29.22 -38.96
N ALA A 422 -1.41 30.26 -39.53
CA ALA A 422 -2.51 30.99 -38.89
C ALA A 422 -3.68 30.06 -38.53
N LYS A 423 -4.06 29.15 -39.43
CA LYS A 423 -5.09 28.14 -39.17
C LYS A 423 -4.69 27.15 -38.07
N SER A 424 -3.43 26.73 -38.04
CA SER A 424 -2.91 25.87 -36.97
C SER A 424 -2.92 26.57 -35.61
N ILE A 425 -2.51 27.85 -35.55
CA ILE A 425 -2.58 28.67 -34.33
C ILE A 425 -4.02 28.74 -33.83
N GLU A 426 -4.97 29.06 -34.71
CA GLU A 426 -6.40 29.11 -34.35
C GLU A 426 -6.91 27.76 -33.83
N MET A 427 -6.52 26.65 -34.45
CA MET A 427 -6.85 25.30 -33.98
C MET A 427 -6.31 25.05 -32.57
N TRP A 428 -5.05 25.37 -32.28
CA TRP A 428 -4.48 25.21 -30.95
C TRP A 428 -5.14 26.13 -29.92
N ARG A 429 -5.46 27.39 -30.27
CA ARG A 429 -6.20 28.30 -29.41
C ARG A 429 -7.60 27.77 -29.09
N ASN A 430 -8.29 27.20 -30.08
CA ASN A 430 -9.61 26.59 -29.89
C ASN A 430 -9.55 25.36 -28.98
N ARG A 431 -8.53 24.51 -29.14
CA ARG A 431 -8.29 23.38 -28.23
C ARG A 431 -7.99 23.85 -26.81
N ALA A 432 -7.09 24.81 -26.66
CA ALA A 432 -6.75 25.39 -25.37
C ALA A 432 -7.98 26.02 -24.70
N ARG A 433 -8.87 26.67 -25.46
CA ARG A 433 -10.15 27.18 -24.93
C ARG A 433 -10.99 26.05 -24.33
N LEU A 434 -11.18 24.94 -25.06
CA LEU A 434 -11.95 23.79 -24.58
C LEU A 434 -11.32 23.14 -23.34
N SER A 435 -10.00 22.91 -23.36
CA SER A 435 -9.27 22.36 -22.21
C SER A 435 -9.31 23.28 -20.99
N GLY A 436 -9.21 24.59 -21.22
CA GLY A 436 -9.32 25.62 -20.19
C GLY A 436 -10.72 25.68 -19.59
N GLU A 437 -11.77 25.61 -20.42
CA GLU A 437 -13.16 25.53 -19.96
C GLU A 437 -13.39 24.26 -19.14
N ALA A 438 -12.95 23.09 -19.62
CA ALA A 438 -13.05 21.84 -18.88
C ALA A 438 -12.31 21.89 -17.53
N TYR A 439 -11.12 22.49 -17.52
CA TYR A 439 -10.34 22.71 -16.30
C TYR A 439 -11.08 23.59 -15.29
N LEU A 440 -11.61 24.73 -15.73
CA LEU A 440 -12.36 25.65 -14.87
C LEU A 440 -13.65 25.03 -14.34
N SER A 441 -14.42 24.34 -15.20
CA SER A 441 -15.63 23.64 -14.79
C SER A 441 -15.32 22.61 -13.70
N LEU A 442 -14.26 21.80 -13.89
CA LEU A 442 -13.85 20.85 -12.87
C LEU A 442 -13.37 21.54 -11.59
N LEU A 443 -12.60 22.63 -11.69
CA LEU A 443 -12.16 23.39 -10.52
C LEU A 443 -13.35 23.88 -9.69
N ILE A 444 -14.36 24.45 -10.34
CA ILE A 444 -15.58 24.95 -9.70
C ILE A 444 -16.36 23.78 -9.09
N GLU A 445 -16.74 22.79 -9.89
CA GLU A 445 -17.55 21.65 -9.44
C GLU A 445 -16.86 20.88 -8.31
N ALA A 446 -15.55 20.64 -8.42
CA ALA A 446 -14.81 19.96 -7.36
C ALA A 446 -14.76 20.79 -6.07
N THR A 447 -14.59 22.11 -6.18
CA THR A 447 -14.55 22.97 -5.00
C THR A 447 -15.92 23.08 -4.34
N ASP A 448 -16.99 23.14 -5.12
CA ASP A 448 -18.35 23.25 -4.59
C ASP A 448 -18.85 21.94 -3.99
N ASN A 449 -18.55 20.81 -4.65
CA ASN A 449 -19.00 19.50 -4.20
C ASN A 449 -18.18 18.96 -3.01
N PHE A 450 -16.87 19.23 -2.97
CA PHE A 450 -15.97 18.60 -1.98
C PHE A 450 -15.34 19.59 -1.00
N GLY A 451 -15.23 20.87 -1.37
CA GLY A 451 -14.54 21.88 -0.56
C GLY A 451 -13.00 21.80 -0.64
N PRO A 452 -12.30 22.91 -0.38
CA PRO A 452 -10.83 22.98 -0.54
C PRO A 452 -10.08 22.10 0.47
N ASP A 453 -10.62 21.87 1.66
CA ASP A 453 -9.95 21.07 2.69
C ASP A 453 -9.92 19.58 2.34
N LEU A 454 -11.02 19.03 1.83
CA LEU A 454 -11.07 17.63 1.40
C LEU A 454 -10.19 17.41 0.16
N LEU A 455 -10.21 18.34 -0.79
CA LEU A 455 -9.30 18.33 -1.95
C LEU A 455 -7.83 18.37 -1.51
N ARG A 456 -7.49 19.21 -0.54
CA ARG A 456 -6.14 19.30 0.03
C ARG A 456 -5.70 18.03 0.74
N ALA A 457 -6.61 17.38 1.46
CA ALA A 457 -6.33 16.10 2.11
C ALA A 457 -5.94 14.99 1.13
N GLN A 458 -6.29 15.10 -0.16
CA GLN A 458 -5.92 14.11 -1.18
C GLN A 458 -4.51 14.31 -1.75
N LEU A 459 -3.86 15.46 -1.50
CA LEU A 459 -2.55 15.78 -2.08
C LEU A 459 -1.48 14.67 -1.89
N PRO A 460 -1.27 14.10 -0.69
CA PRO A 460 -0.24 13.08 -0.52
C PRO A 460 -0.52 11.81 -1.33
N ARG A 461 -1.79 11.40 -1.40
CA ARG A 461 -2.24 10.22 -2.14
C ARG A 461 -2.00 10.40 -3.64
N VAL A 462 -2.45 11.53 -4.17
CA VAL A 462 -2.34 11.83 -5.60
C VAL A 462 -0.89 12.05 -6.00
N ALA A 463 -0.10 12.79 -5.20
CA ALA A 463 1.32 12.99 -5.47
C ALA A 463 2.12 11.68 -5.48
N SER A 464 1.80 10.74 -4.58
CA SER A 464 2.45 9.42 -4.58
C SER A 464 2.15 8.62 -5.84
N ALA A 465 0.89 8.63 -6.32
CA ALA A 465 0.48 7.91 -7.53
C ALA A 465 1.15 8.42 -8.81
N PHE A 466 1.56 9.69 -8.83
CA PHE A 466 2.28 10.27 -9.97
C PHE A 466 3.80 10.26 -9.79
N SER A 467 4.37 9.71 -8.72
CA SER A 467 5.81 9.78 -8.43
C SER A 467 6.65 8.84 -9.31
N TYR A 468 6.86 9.20 -10.58
CA TYR A 468 7.79 8.55 -11.52
C TYR A 468 8.72 9.58 -12.19
N ASP A 469 9.79 9.14 -12.86
CA ASP A 469 10.74 10.04 -13.50
C ASP A 469 10.06 10.97 -14.53
N GLY A 470 10.27 12.29 -14.39
CA GLY A 470 9.65 13.32 -15.24
C GLY A 470 8.27 13.81 -14.78
N SER A 471 7.72 13.27 -13.69
CA SER A 471 6.39 13.65 -13.16
C SER A 471 6.34 14.90 -12.27
N ALA A 472 7.50 15.48 -11.93
CA ALA A 472 7.60 16.59 -10.98
C ALA A 472 6.71 17.79 -11.36
N GLY A 473 6.53 18.04 -12.66
CA GLY A 473 5.61 19.07 -13.15
C GLY A 473 4.15 18.77 -12.80
N LEU A 474 3.72 17.52 -12.88
CA LEU A 474 2.35 17.13 -12.58
C LEU A 474 2.03 17.26 -11.08
N VAL A 475 2.96 16.88 -10.20
CA VAL A 475 2.82 17.06 -8.74
C VAL A 475 2.65 18.55 -8.39
N LYS A 476 3.38 19.44 -9.06
CA LYS A 476 3.21 20.89 -8.89
C LYS A 476 1.87 21.40 -9.43
N MET A 477 1.37 20.85 -10.54
CA MET A 477 0.03 21.17 -11.07
C MET A 477 -1.08 20.72 -10.12
N ILE A 478 -0.93 19.54 -9.49
CA ILE A 478 -1.84 19.03 -8.46
C ILE A 478 -1.93 20.01 -7.28
N ALA A 479 -0.77 20.45 -6.77
CA ALA A 479 -0.73 21.44 -5.69
C ALA A 479 -1.40 22.76 -6.10
N ARG A 480 -1.15 23.23 -7.32
CA ARG A 480 -1.75 24.46 -7.86
C ARG A 480 -3.26 24.36 -8.01
N PHE A 481 -3.80 23.24 -8.48
CA PHE A 481 -5.25 23.02 -8.57
C PHE A 481 -5.92 23.18 -7.19
N VAL A 482 -5.32 22.59 -6.14
CA VAL A 482 -5.82 22.70 -4.76
C VAL A 482 -5.66 24.12 -4.18
N GLU A 483 -4.60 24.84 -4.55
CA GLU A 483 -4.45 26.25 -4.16
C GLU A 483 -5.51 27.14 -4.84
N GLN A 484 -5.80 26.86 -6.11
CA GLN A 484 -6.86 27.55 -6.86
C GLN A 484 -8.23 27.27 -6.27
N SER A 485 -8.53 26.05 -5.83
CA SER A 485 -9.81 25.75 -5.16
C SER A 485 -9.95 26.53 -3.84
N THR A 486 -8.87 26.66 -3.09
CA THR A 486 -8.83 27.45 -1.85
C THR A 486 -9.15 28.92 -2.12
N ARG A 487 -8.56 29.51 -3.16
CA ARG A 487 -8.81 30.91 -3.54
C ARG A 487 -10.20 31.12 -4.12
N TYR A 488 -10.68 30.22 -4.98
CA TYR A 488 -12.04 30.26 -5.51
C TYR A 488 -13.06 30.28 -4.37
N ARG A 489 -12.88 29.44 -3.34
CA ARG A 489 -13.77 29.42 -2.18
C ARG A 489 -13.68 30.69 -1.31
N ALA A 490 -12.49 31.24 -1.14
CA ALA A 490 -12.27 32.44 -0.32
C ALA A 490 -12.82 33.70 -0.99
N HIS A 491 -12.63 33.81 -2.30
CA HIS A 491 -13.11 34.93 -3.13
C HIS A 491 -13.46 34.36 -4.51
N PRO A 492 -14.76 34.08 -4.79
CA PRO A 492 -15.18 33.70 -6.13
C PRO A 492 -14.80 34.85 -7.07
N PRO A 493 -13.84 34.68 -8.00
CA PRO A 493 -13.36 35.80 -8.78
C PRO A 493 -14.44 36.27 -9.75
N GLN A 494 -14.46 37.58 -10.01
CA GLN A 494 -15.27 38.16 -11.09
C GLN A 494 -14.81 37.65 -12.48
N GLU A 495 -13.55 37.22 -12.60
CA GLU A 495 -12.91 36.75 -13.83
C GLU A 495 -12.24 35.39 -13.62
N LEU A 496 -12.93 34.30 -13.98
CA LEU A 496 -12.41 32.91 -13.89
C LEU A 496 -11.13 32.69 -14.71
N ASN A 497 -10.90 33.52 -15.73
CA ASN A 497 -9.72 33.46 -16.59
C ASN A 497 -8.40 33.72 -15.86
N ASP A 498 -8.42 34.34 -14.68
CA ASP A 498 -7.20 34.53 -13.89
C ASP A 498 -6.62 33.21 -13.39
N PHE A 499 -7.45 32.20 -13.14
CA PHE A 499 -6.98 30.85 -12.84
C PHE A 499 -6.32 30.18 -14.04
N LEU A 500 -6.77 30.47 -15.27
CA LEU A 500 -6.12 29.99 -16.49
C LEU A 500 -4.76 30.67 -16.72
N LYS A 501 -4.67 31.99 -16.52
CA LYS A 501 -3.39 32.71 -16.58
C LYS A 501 -2.40 32.18 -15.55
N GLU A 502 -2.89 31.85 -14.36
CA GLU A 502 -2.04 31.25 -13.34
C GLU A 502 -1.65 29.80 -13.69
N ALA A 503 -2.55 29.03 -14.30
CA ALA A 503 -2.30 27.67 -14.73
C ALA A 503 -1.15 27.58 -15.75
N THR A 504 -0.88 28.64 -16.52
CA THR A 504 0.25 28.71 -17.46
C THR A 504 1.56 29.24 -16.87
N ARG A 505 1.55 29.84 -15.66
CA ARG A 505 2.77 30.34 -15.02
C ARG A 505 3.79 29.20 -14.75
N PRO A 506 5.09 29.51 -14.67
CA PRO A 506 6.10 28.55 -14.23
C PRO A 506 5.70 27.82 -12.94
N LEU A 507 6.04 26.53 -12.87
CA LEU A 507 5.59 25.59 -11.83
C LEU A 507 6.47 25.59 -10.58
#